data_AF-A0A923ZJB2-F1
#
_entry.id   AF-A0A923ZJB2-F1
#
_cell.length_a   1.000
_cell.length_b   1.000
_cell.length_c   1.000
_cell.angle_alpha   90.00
_cell.angle_beta   90.00
_cell.angle_gamma   90.00
#
_symmetry.space_group_name_H-M   'P 1'
#
loop_
_entity.id
_entity.type
_entity.pdbx_description
1 polymer ?
#
loop_
_entity_poly.entity_id
_entity_poly.type
_entity_poly.pdbx_seq_one_letter_code
_entity_poly.pdbx_strand_id
1 'polypeptide(L)'
;MKKKFLCIHAFFIIISLFSCSKKIHPDTTVTSVVTTTDNATAKKTVVKRKPKEPVPKVISVNDLSAQKTVDGRYYYDLQGHRYWRNNKDGKYYLFNKSMYTNDAFKAN
;
A
#
# COMPACT_ATOMS: atom_id res chain seq x y z
N MET A 1 -4.94 9.42 -51.82
CA MET A 1 -4.04 9.18 -50.67
C MET A 1 -4.76 8.92 -49.33
N LYS A 2 -6.05 9.22 -49.18
CA LYS A 2 -6.80 9.07 -47.91
C LYS A 2 -7.03 7.61 -47.45
N LYS A 3 -7.14 6.66 -48.39
CA LYS A 3 -7.33 5.22 -48.08
C LYS A 3 -6.10 4.60 -47.38
N LYS A 4 -4.89 5.07 -47.71
CA LYS A 4 -3.65 4.60 -47.06
C LYS A 4 -3.57 5.08 -45.61
N PHE A 5 -3.98 6.31 -45.32
CA PHE A 5 -4.09 6.82 -43.95
C PHE A 5 -5.20 6.13 -43.13
N LEU A 6 -6.31 5.76 -43.76
CA LEU A 6 -7.39 5.00 -43.11
C LEU A 6 -6.91 3.61 -42.65
N CYS A 7 -6.14 2.91 -43.48
CA CYS A 7 -5.58 1.60 -43.10
C CYS A 7 -4.56 1.71 -41.95
N ILE A 8 -3.75 2.77 -41.93
CA ILE A 8 -2.75 3.00 -40.88
C ILE A 8 -3.44 3.29 -39.54
N HIS A 9 -4.52 4.08 -39.52
CA HIS A 9 -5.30 4.33 -38.31
C HIS A 9 -6.05 3.09 -37.82
N ALA A 10 -6.63 2.30 -38.71
CA ALA A 10 -7.28 1.04 -38.33
C ALA A 10 -6.28 0.06 -37.70
N PHE A 11 -5.05 -0.01 -38.24
CA PHE A 11 -4.00 -0.88 -37.69
C PHE A 11 -3.54 -0.43 -36.30
N PHE A 12 -3.40 0.88 -36.06
CA PHE A 12 -3.02 1.43 -34.75
C PHE A 12 -4.06 1.15 -33.65
N ILE A 13 -5.35 1.18 -33.99
CA ILE A 13 -6.45 0.88 -33.06
C ILE A 13 -6.49 -0.61 -32.69
N ILE A 14 -6.16 -1.50 -33.63
CA ILE A 14 -6.13 -2.95 -33.37
C ILE A 14 -4.95 -3.34 -32.45
N ILE A 15 -3.79 -2.68 -32.59
CA ILE A 15 -2.61 -2.96 -31.76
C ILE A 15 -2.83 -2.52 -30.29
N SER A 16 -3.53 -1.41 -30.06
CA SER A 16 -3.74 -0.92 -28.68
C SER A 16 -4.65 -1.84 -27.86
N LEU A 17 -5.61 -2.54 -28.49
CA LEU A 17 -6.53 -3.47 -27.82
C LEU A 17 -5.86 -4.80 -27.44
N PHE A 18 -4.77 -5.20 -28.09
CA PHE A 18 -4.01 -6.42 -27.77
C PHE A 18 -2.99 -6.25 -26.63
N SER A 19 -2.81 -5.03 -26.11
CA SER A 19 -1.76 -4.72 -25.12
C SER A 19 -2.15 -5.01 -23.65
N CYS A 20 -3.37 -5.48 -23.37
CA CYS A 20 -3.90 -5.59 -22.00
C CYS A 20 -4.13 -7.03 -21.48
N SER A 21 -3.39 -8.04 -21.95
CA SER A 21 -3.69 -9.45 -21.60
C SER A 21 -2.64 -10.21 -20.78
N LYS A 22 -1.68 -9.55 -20.12
CA LYS A 22 -0.77 -10.25 -19.19
C LYS A 22 -0.66 -9.56 -17.85
N LYS A 23 -1.60 -9.91 -16.95
CA LYS A 23 -1.45 -9.66 -15.52
C LYS A 23 -0.43 -10.66 -14.97
N ILE A 24 0.85 -10.29 -15.02
CA ILE A 24 1.92 -11.03 -14.37
C ILE A 24 1.82 -10.72 -12.88
N HIS A 25 1.39 -11.70 -12.10
CA HIS A 25 1.59 -11.65 -10.66
C HIS A 25 3.06 -11.99 -10.39
N PRO A 26 3.81 -11.18 -9.64
CA PRO A 26 5.13 -11.59 -9.17
C PRO A 26 4.93 -12.77 -8.22
N ASP A 27 5.24 -13.97 -8.70
CA ASP A 27 5.44 -15.10 -7.82
C ASP A 27 6.71 -14.81 -7.02
N THR A 28 6.61 -14.88 -5.70
CA THR A 28 7.77 -14.63 -4.83
C THR A 28 8.65 -15.87 -4.91
N THR A 29 9.51 -15.93 -5.93
CA THR A 29 10.62 -16.87 -6.01
C THR A 29 11.61 -16.50 -4.91
N VAL A 30 11.47 -17.18 -3.78
CA VAL A 30 12.57 -17.33 -2.83
C VAL A 30 13.67 -18.07 -3.59
N THR A 31 14.73 -17.34 -3.93
CA THR A 31 15.96 -17.89 -4.51
C THR A 31 16.38 -19.12 -3.73
N SER A 32 16.33 -20.29 -4.37
CA SER A 32 17.03 -21.49 -3.94
C SER A 32 17.68 -22.07 -5.18
N VAL A 33 18.91 -21.60 -5.43
CA VAL A 33 19.83 -22.21 -6.38
C VAL A 33 20.57 -23.32 -5.62
N VAL A 34 20.82 -24.42 -6.33
CA VAL A 34 21.66 -25.60 -6.00
C VAL A 34 20.95 -26.69 -5.18
N THR A 35 21.00 -28.00 -5.46
CA THR A 35 21.26 -28.92 -6.61
C THR A 35 20.85 -30.30 -6.05
N THR A 36 20.45 -31.21 -6.93
CA THR A 36 20.48 -32.68 -6.77
C THR A 36 19.44 -33.34 -5.86
N THR A 37 18.66 -34.20 -6.52
CA THR A 37 18.25 -35.55 -6.12
C THR A 37 18.73 -36.01 -4.73
N ASP A 38 17.81 -36.27 -3.81
CA ASP A 38 17.60 -37.59 -3.21
C ASP A 38 16.61 -37.53 -2.03
N ASN A 39 15.87 -38.63 -1.88
CA ASN A 39 14.88 -38.90 -0.86
C ASN A 39 15.26 -38.39 0.55
N ALA A 40 14.49 -37.44 1.08
CA ALA A 40 14.41 -37.24 2.52
C ALA A 40 13.05 -36.64 2.92
N THR A 41 12.33 -37.42 3.72
CA THR A 41 11.15 -37.07 4.52
C THR A 41 11.00 -35.56 4.79
N ALA A 42 9.97 -34.96 4.20
CA ALA A 42 9.62 -33.56 4.39
C ALA A 42 9.23 -33.27 5.85
N LYS A 43 10.19 -32.92 6.69
CA LYS A 43 9.92 -32.28 7.98
C LYS A 43 9.34 -30.90 7.68
N LYS A 44 8.05 -30.75 7.97
CA LYS A 44 7.31 -29.49 7.85
C LYS A 44 7.92 -28.49 8.83
N THR A 45 8.80 -27.62 8.34
CA THR A 45 9.38 -26.52 9.13
C THR A 45 8.24 -25.59 9.55
N VAL A 46 7.84 -25.66 10.81
CA VAL A 46 6.87 -24.74 11.40
C VAL A 46 7.55 -23.39 11.50
N VAL A 47 7.24 -22.50 10.57
CA VAL A 47 7.69 -21.11 10.58
C VAL A 47 7.10 -20.43 11.82
N LYS A 48 7.92 -20.27 12.86
CA LYS A 48 7.56 -19.48 14.04
C LYS A 48 7.39 -18.03 13.60
N ARG A 49 6.14 -17.55 13.58
CA ARG A 49 5.84 -16.15 13.28
C ARG A 49 6.40 -15.27 14.39
N LYS A 50 7.13 -14.22 14.02
CA LYS A 50 7.60 -13.23 14.99
C LYS A 50 6.37 -12.59 15.67
N PRO A 51 6.43 -12.32 16.98
CA PRO A 51 5.37 -11.60 17.68
C PRO A 51 5.11 -10.25 17.01
N LYS A 52 3.85 -9.93 16.73
CA LYS A 52 3.47 -8.59 16.22
C LYS A 52 3.43 -7.64 17.40
N GLU A 53 4.13 -6.52 17.28
CA GLU A 53 4.07 -5.46 18.29
C GLU A 53 2.64 -4.90 18.40
N PRO A 54 2.18 -4.58 19.62
CA PRO A 54 0.87 -3.97 19.81
C PRO A 54 0.89 -2.55 19.24
N VAL A 55 -0.10 -2.25 18.38
CA VAL A 55 -0.25 -0.93 17.78
C VAL A 55 -0.87 0.01 18.81
N PRO A 56 -0.20 1.12 19.20
CA PRO A 56 -0.74 2.04 20.19
C PRO A 56 -1.98 2.77 19.64
N LYS A 57 -2.96 3.06 20.50
CA LYS A 57 -4.14 3.84 20.08
C LYS A 57 -3.82 5.33 19.93
N VAL A 58 -2.88 5.82 20.75
CA VAL A 58 -2.52 7.23 20.86
C VAL A 58 -1.01 7.34 20.90
N ILE A 59 -0.45 8.27 20.15
CA ILE A 59 0.97 8.58 20.11
C ILE A 59 1.18 10.09 20.23
N SER A 60 2.35 10.48 20.75
CA SER A 60 2.81 11.86 20.75
C SER A 60 3.91 11.98 19.72
N VAL A 61 3.70 12.84 18.72
CA VAL A 61 4.60 13.01 17.57
C VAL A 61 4.81 14.50 17.37
N ASN A 62 6.01 14.89 16.95
CA ASN A 62 6.29 16.28 16.60
C ASN A 62 5.60 16.62 15.27
N ASP A 63 4.89 17.75 15.21
CA ASP A 63 4.19 18.20 13.99
C ASP A 63 5.14 18.36 12.79
N LEU A 64 6.45 18.58 13.01
CA LEU A 64 7.47 18.60 11.94
C LEU A 64 7.69 17.23 11.27
N SER A 65 7.41 16.14 11.98
CA SER A 65 7.51 14.77 11.46
C SER A 65 6.18 14.23 10.92
N ALA A 66 5.09 14.98 11.12
CA ALA A 66 3.78 14.67 10.57
C ALA A 66 3.61 15.23 9.17
N GLN A 67 2.73 14.60 8.40
CA GLN A 67 2.33 15.09 7.09
C GLN A 67 1.07 15.94 7.22
N LYS A 68 0.95 16.94 6.35
CA LYS A 68 -0.23 17.81 6.26
C LYS A 68 -1.01 17.46 5.00
N THR A 69 -2.30 17.18 5.13
CA THR A 69 -3.19 16.98 3.98
C THR A 69 -3.54 18.31 3.32
N VAL A 70 -4.10 18.25 2.11
CA VAL A 70 -4.52 19.43 1.33
C VAL A 70 -5.57 20.30 2.04
N ASP A 71 -6.37 19.69 2.91
CA ASP A 71 -7.35 20.37 3.75
C ASP A 71 -6.73 20.97 5.02
N GLY A 72 -5.43 20.76 5.26
CA GLY A 72 -4.71 21.33 6.39
C GLY A 72 -4.67 20.50 7.66
N ARG A 73 -5.27 19.31 7.67
CA ARG A 73 -5.18 18.37 8.80
C ARG A 73 -3.81 17.70 8.87
N TYR A 74 -3.36 17.36 10.07
CA TYR A 74 -2.10 16.65 10.28
C TYR A 74 -2.33 15.17 10.49
N TYR A 75 -1.48 14.34 9.88
CA TYR A 75 -1.49 12.89 10.05
C TYR A 75 -0.09 12.30 10.11
N TYR A 76 0.04 11.14 10.74
CA TYR A 76 1.30 10.41 10.84
C TYR A 76 1.05 8.92 10.55
N ASP A 77 1.87 8.33 9.67
CA ASP A 77 1.76 6.93 9.30
C ASP A 77 2.83 6.12 10.07
N LEU A 78 2.40 5.20 10.93
CA LEU A 78 3.26 4.33 11.74
C LEU A 78 2.90 2.86 11.48
N GLN A 79 3.85 2.07 10.99
CA GLN A 79 3.65 0.64 10.71
C GLN A 79 2.42 0.32 9.83
N GLY A 80 2.12 1.19 8.85
CA GLY A 80 0.96 1.04 7.97
C GLY A 80 -0.37 1.49 8.58
N HIS A 81 -0.34 2.09 9.77
CA HIS A 81 -1.50 2.68 10.44
C HIS A 81 -1.43 4.21 10.38
N ARG A 82 -2.54 4.84 9.99
CA ARG A 82 -2.66 6.30 9.95
C ARG A 82 -3.23 6.85 11.24
N TYR A 83 -2.52 7.81 11.81
CA TYR A 83 -2.92 8.56 13.00
C TYR A 83 -3.26 9.97 12.60
N TRP A 84 -4.35 10.51 13.15
CA TRP A 84 -4.79 11.88 12.92
C TRP A 84 -4.53 12.72 14.16
N ARG A 85 -4.01 13.93 13.95
CA ARG A 85 -3.82 14.90 15.02
C ARG A 85 -5.18 15.36 15.54
N ASN A 86 -5.30 15.36 16.86
CA ASN A 86 -6.39 15.99 17.58
C ASN A 86 -5.98 17.43 17.91
N ASN A 87 -6.78 18.41 17.49
CA ASN A 87 -6.48 19.83 17.65
C ASN A 87 -6.67 20.34 19.09
N LYS A 88 -7.36 19.58 19.95
CA LYS A 88 -7.59 19.96 21.35
C LYS A 88 -6.40 19.65 22.24
N ASP A 89 -5.72 18.52 22.01
CA ASP A 89 -4.62 18.05 22.87
C ASP A 89 -3.28 17.88 22.13
N GLY A 90 -3.25 18.06 20.80
CA GLY A 90 -2.05 17.94 19.97
C GLY A 90 -1.57 16.50 19.77
N LYS A 91 -2.28 15.49 20.29
CA LYS A 91 -1.88 14.08 20.17
C LYS A 91 -2.41 13.46 18.89
N TYR A 92 -1.79 12.36 18.49
CA TYR A 92 -2.13 11.64 17.28
C TYR A 92 -2.86 10.36 17.64
N TYR A 93 -4.07 10.20 17.10
CA TYR A 93 -4.96 9.09 17.40
C TYR A 93 -5.10 8.17 16.21
N LEU A 94 -5.04 6.86 16.45
CA LEU A 94 -5.29 5.86 15.42
C LEU A 94 -6.68 6.08 14.82
N PHE A 95 -6.74 6.11 13.49
CA PHE A 95 -7.96 6.41 12.75
C PHE A 95 -9.18 5.62 13.26
N ASN A 96 -10.28 6.35 13.50
CA ASN A 96 -11.60 5.80 13.80
C ASN A 96 -12.65 6.56 12.97
N LYS A 97 -13.68 5.88 12.49
CA LYS A 97 -14.78 6.48 11.74
C LYS A 97 -15.48 7.62 12.50
N SER A 98 -15.53 7.58 13.83
CA SER A 98 -16.10 8.66 14.65
C SER A 98 -15.34 9.98 14.56
N MET A 99 -14.10 9.97 14.05
CA MET A 99 -13.31 11.19 13.84
C MET A 99 -13.89 12.08 12.73
N TYR A 100 -14.67 11.52 11.80
CA TYR A 100 -15.27 12.32 10.73
C TYR A 100 -16.30 13.33 11.24
N THR A 101 -16.99 13.02 12.34
CA THR A 101 -18.01 13.88 12.94
C THR A 101 -17.49 14.63 14.15
N ASN A 102 -16.25 14.39 14.57
CA ASN A 102 -15.67 15.02 15.75
C ASN A 102 -14.86 16.26 15.36
N ASP A 103 -15.27 17.40 15.89
CA ASP A 103 -14.65 18.71 15.63
C ASP A 103 -13.17 18.76 15.99
N ALA A 104 -12.74 17.94 16.94
CA ALA A 104 -11.35 17.84 17.36
C ALA A 104 -10.39 17.37 16.24
N PHE A 105 -10.91 16.77 15.16
CA PHE A 105 -10.12 16.25 14.04
C PHE A 105 -10.40 16.99 12.72
N LYS A 106 -11.10 18.12 12.77
CA LYS A 106 -11.39 18.94 11.59
C LYS A 106 -10.19 19.78 11.20
N ALA A 107 -10.18 20.23 9.94
CA ALA A 107 -9.26 21.28 9.53
C ALA A 107 -9.59 22.57 10.30
N ASN A 108 -8.57 23.24 10.80
CA ASN A 108 -8.69 24.59 11.36
C ASN A 108 -8.50 25.63 10.25
#